data_AF-A0A2G2ZQJ2-F1
#
_entry.id   AF-A0A2G2ZQJ2-F1
#
_cell.length_a   1.000
_cell.length_b   1.000
_cell.length_c   1.000
_cell.angle_alpha   90.00
_cell.angle_beta   90.00
_cell.angle_gamma   90.00
#
_symmetry.space_group_name_H-M   'P 1'
#
loop_
_entity.id
_entity.type
_entity.pdbx_description
1 polymer ?
#
loop_
_entity_poly.entity_id
_entity_poly.type
_entity_poly.pdbx_seq_one_letter_code
_entity_poly.pdbx_strand_id
1 'polypeptide(L)'
;MMVPTIFYFLTLLYLFTFTFASFEEATALLKWKATFRNENDFLLASWRLSRRGAAKNSSSHDACRDWYGVKCLNGRINRLNITNVGYGSFLSPRMTQKLRVHSLEDLLGAFWSPAILKPLCLRGQEWKERFAKESCGAVKEIASIGKLINLVEVDLNTNQLEGHIPPEIGNLINAKLFSVFSNELSGFIPIEIGKMTSLESLRLHKNNLSGLIPKALGDLTKLKILYLNDNQISGSIPAEIGKLLNLVEVDRSTNWLTGHIPMEIGNLVNATLFYAYSNELSGLVPAEIGKMKLLESLSLQRNNLSGPLPKALGDLTKLTLLYLYDNQLSGPIPTELGNLKKIIDMDLSHNQLSSSIPASFSNLRNLKTLFLFVNKLSGSIPAEIGKMEVTYGLNLI
;
A
#
# COMPACT_ATOMS: atom_id res chain seq x y z
N MET A 1 17.66 64.46 -2.20
CA MET A 1 17.76 63.35 -3.17
C MET A 1 17.10 62.13 -2.57
N MET A 2 16.07 61.63 -3.25
CA MET A 2 15.09 60.65 -2.77
C MET A 2 15.60 59.21 -2.84
N VAL A 3 15.57 58.53 -1.69
CA VAL A 3 15.27 57.09 -1.54
C VAL A 3 14.52 57.03 -0.20
N PRO A 4 13.26 56.55 -0.06
CA PRO A 4 12.89 55.15 -0.33
C PRO A 4 11.39 54.91 -0.66
N THR A 5 11.05 54.57 -1.89
CA THR A 5 9.70 54.04 -2.24
C THR A 5 9.73 52.62 -2.83
N ILE A 6 10.92 52.12 -3.17
CA ILE A 6 11.10 50.82 -3.84
C ILE A 6 11.08 49.64 -2.83
N PHE A 7 11.52 49.84 -1.58
CA PHE A 7 11.53 48.78 -0.56
C PHE A 7 10.14 48.43 0.00
N TYR A 8 9.22 49.39 0.03
CA TYR A 8 7.82 49.15 0.41
C TYR A 8 7.03 48.42 -0.69
N PHE A 9 7.34 48.66 -1.96
CA PHE A 9 6.69 47.97 -3.07
C PHE A 9 7.07 46.49 -3.18
N LEU A 10 8.33 46.14 -2.90
CA LEU A 10 8.79 44.74 -2.89
C LEU A 10 8.25 43.95 -1.69
N THR A 11 8.06 44.60 -0.53
CA THR A 11 7.44 43.98 0.64
C THR A 11 5.92 43.88 0.52
N LEU A 12 5.25 44.83 -0.15
CA LEU A 12 3.82 44.72 -0.51
C LEU A 12 3.56 43.69 -1.61
N LEU A 13 4.45 43.54 -2.61
CA LEU A 13 4.36 42.46 -3.60
C LEU A 13 4.57 41.09 -2.96
N TYR A 14 5.46 41.01 -1.96
CA TYR A 14 5.56 39.83 -1.11
C TYR A 14 4.24 39.60 -0.36
N LEU A 15 3.68 40.60 0.33
CA LEU A 15 2.42 40.43 1.07
C LEU A 15 1.19 40.11 0.19
N PHE A 16 1.19 40.50 -1.09
CA PHE A 16 0.14 40.13 -2.04
C PHE A 16 0.26 38.70 -2.60
N THR A 17 1.42 38.03 -2.45
CA THR A 17 1.58 36.62 -2.83
C THR A 17 1.22 35.63 -1.71
N PHE A 18 0.81 36.11 -0.52
CA PHE A 18 0.74 35.29 0.70
C PHE A 18 -0.67 34.99 1.28
N THR A 19 -1.79 35.16 0.56
CA THR A 19 -3.13 34.88 1.17
C THR A 19 -4.12 34.08 0.34
N PHE A 20 -3.65 33.25 -0.60
CA PHE A 20 -4.51 32.29 -1.28
C PHE A 20 -3.75 30.97 -1.40
N ALA A 21 -4.22 29.86 -0.81
CA ALA A 21 -4.12 28.57 -1.52
C ALA A 21 -4.41 28.90 -2.97
N SER A 22 -3.49 28.62 -3.89
CA SER A 22 -3.58 29.25 -5.22
C SER A 22 -5.00 29.03 -5.72
N PHE A 23 -5.66 30.07 -6.20
CA PHE A 23 -7.06 29.96 -6.63
C PHE A 23 -7.28 28.73 -7.54
N GLU A 24 -6.24 28.35 -8.28
CA GLU A 24 -6.09 27.12 -9.04
C GLU A 24 -6.08 25.82 -8.21
N GLU A 25 -5.29 25.73 -7.13
CA GLU A 25 -5.27 24.58 -6.19
C GLU A 25 -6.66 24.37 -5.56
N ALA A 26 -7.28 25.43 -5.07
CA ALA A 26 -8.64 25.39 -4.52
C ALA A 26 -9.66 24.98 -5.60
N THR A 27 -9.54 25.52 -6.82
CA THR A 27 -10.41 25.14 -7.94
C THR A 27 -10.21 23.68 -8.35
N ALA A 28 -8.99 23.15 -8.30
CA ALA A 28 -8.70 21.75 -8.61
C ALA A 28 -9.38 20.81 -7.61
N LEU A 29 -9.29 21.11 -6.31
CA LEU A 29 -9.99 20.36 -5.26
C LEU A 29 -11.52 20.45 -5.37
N LEU A 30 -12.08 21.61 -5.75
CA LEU A 30 -13.52 21.74 -5.98
C LEU A 30 -13.99 20.96 -7.20
N LYS A 31 -13.20 20.95 -8.27
CA LYS A 31 -13.46 20.10 -9.45
C LYS A 31 -13.44 18.62 -9.07
N TRP A 32 -12.48 18.20 -8.23
CA TRP A 32 -12.44 16.84 -7.73
C TRP A 32 -13.63 16.52 -6.83
N LYS A 33 -13.99 17.42 -5.90
CA LYS A 33 -15.20 17.28 -5.07
C LYS A 33 -16.47 17.08 -5.90
N ALA A 34 -16.59 17.73 -7.06
CA ALA A 34 -17.75 17.56 -7.94
C ALA A 34 -17.89 16.14 -8.52
N THR A 35 -16.86 15.30 -8.43
CA THR A 35 -16.90 13.90 -8.89
C THR A 35 -17.52 12.93 -7.86
N PHE A 36 -17.71 13.36 -6.61
CA PHE A 36 -18.29 12.52 -5.57
C PHE A 36 -19.83 12.47 -5.74
N ARG A 37 -20.39 11.27 -5.96
CA ARG A 37 -21.82 11.05 -6.27
C ARG A 37 -22.82 11.43 -5.15
N ASN A 38 -22.37 11.68 -3.91
CA ASN A 38 -23.23 12.03 -2.79
C ASN A 38 -22.90 13.45 -2.28
N GLU A 39 -23.82 14.39 -2.53
CA GLU A 39 -23.73 15.78 -2.04
C GLU A 39 -23.84 15.90 -0.50
N ASN A 40 -24.16 14.79 0.19
CA ASN A 40 -24.36 14.73 1.65
C ASN A 40 -23.12 14.26 2.43
N ASP A 41 -21.93 14.30 1.84
CA ASP A 41 -20.71 14.01 2.58
C ASP A 41 -20.37 15.17 3.52
N PHE A 42 -20.77 15.05 4.79
CA PHE A 42 -20.65 16.09 5.80
C PHE A 42 -19.20 16.59 5.97
N LEU A 43 -18.23 15.73 5.67
CA LEU A 43 -16.80 16.03 5.82
C LEU A 43 -16.30 16.99 4.73
N LEU A 44 -16.70 16.79 3.47
CA LEU A 44 -16.35 17.70 2.38
C LEU A 44 -17.30 18.92 2.29
N ALA A 45 -18.31 19.03 3.16
CA ALA A 45 -19.25 20.14 3.18
C ALA A 45 -18.55 21.50 3.31
N SER A 46 -17.41 21.55 4.01
CA SER A 46 -16.56 22.74 4.20
C SER A 46 -15.92 23.26 2.90
N TRP A 47 -15.75 22.42 1.88
CA TRP A 47 -15.12 22.81 0.61
C TRP A 47 -16.08 23.63 -0.24
N ARG A 48 -16.20 24.91 0.05
CA ARG A 48 -17.05 25.87 -0.67
C ARG A 48 -16.31 27.19 -0.82
N LEU A 49 -16.54 27.86 -1.95
CA LEU A 49 -16.17 29.26 -2.11
C LEU A 49 -17.30 30.09 -1.49
N SER A 50 -17.03 30.79 -0.37
CA SER A 50 -18.04 31.67 0.23
C SER A 50 -18.33 32.85 -0.68
N ARG A 51 -19.61 33.17 -0.92
CA ARG A 51 -20.05 34.44 -1.53
C ARG A 51 -20.79 35.25 -0.47
N ARG A 52 -20.21 36.36 0.00
CA ARG A 52 -21.01 37.51 0.46
C ARG A 52 -20.34 38.82 0.06
N GLY A 53 -21.18 39.73 -0.43
CA GLY A 53 -20.79 40.91 -1.18
C GLY A 53 -20.22 42.07 -0.36
N ALA A 54 -19.65 43.02 -1.11
CA ALA A 54 -19.57 44.43 -0.78
C ALA A 54 -19.19 44.81 0.66
N ALA A 55 -18.02 44.41 1.13
CA ALA A 55 -17.30 45.18 2.14
C ALA A 55 -15.79 45.07 1.88
N LYS A 56 -15.19 46.20 1.54
CA LYS A 56 -13.74 46.37 1.38
C LYS A 56 -13.05 46.09 2.72
N ASN A 57 -11.89 45.42 2.65
CA ASN A 57 -10.87 45.27 3.69
C ASN A 57 -11.02 44.11 4.70
N SER A 58 -11.00 42.87 4.20
CA SER A 58 -10.11 41.80 4.70
C SER A 58 -10.24 40.57 3.80
N SER A 59 -9.26 40.33 2.94
CA SER A 59 -9.20 39.15 2.07
C SER A 59 -8.76 37.92 2.88
N SER A 60 -9.69 37.03 3.19
CA SER A 60 -9.34 35.65 3.50
C SER A 60 -10.50 34.73 3.14
N HIS A 61 -10.49 34.30 1.88
CA HIS A 61 -11.27 33.16 1.39
C HIS A 61 -10.21 32.11 1.05
N ASP A 62 -9.92 31.21 1.99
CA ASP A 62 -8.71 30.41 1.88
C ASP A 62 -9.02 28.94 2.17
N ALA A 63 -8.84 28.07 1.18
CA ALA A 63 -8.90 26.61 1.37
C ALA A 63 -7.99 26.17 2.52
N CYS A 64 -6.95 26.94 2.82
CA CYS A 64 -6.03 26.72 3.94
C CYS A 64 -6.61 26.91 5.34
N ARG A 65 -7.77 27.56 5.51
CA ARG A 65 -8.34 27.86 6.83
C ARG A 65 -9.45 26.91 7.23
N ASP A 66 -10.38 26.66 6.32
CA ASP A 66 -11.68 26.09 6.69
C ASP A 66 -11.96 24.73 6.04
N TRP A 67 -11.15 24.29 5.07
CA TRP A 67 -11.43 23.04 4.35
C TRP A 67 -10.92 21.85 5.13
N TYR A 68 -11.84 20.92 5.43
CA TYR A 68 -11.52 19.66 6.06
C TYR A 68 -10.41 18.93 5.29
N GLY A 69 -9.41 18.46 6.02
CA GLY A 69 -8.31 17.70 5.45
C GLY A 69 -7.25 18.50 4.71
N VAL A 70 -7.41 19.82 4.53
CA VAL A 70 -6.45 20.67 3.83
C VAL A 70 -5.59 21.41 4.85
N LYS A 71 -4.27 21.33 4.71
CA LYS A 71 -3.33 22.20 5.42
C LYS A 71 -2.40 22.88 4.44
N CYS A 72 -2.09 24.13 4.73
CA CYS A 72 -1.18 24.92 3.92
C CYS A 72 0.09 25.29 4.66
N LEU A 73 1.14 25.47 3.86
CA LEU A 73 2.40 26.07 4.27
C LEU A 73 2.64 27.25 3.32
N ASN A 74 2.92 28.44 3.87
CA ASN A 74 3.21 29.62 3.06
C ASN A 74 2.12 29.95 2.04
N GLY A 75 0.85 29.74 2.40
CA GLY A 75 -0.30 29.98 1.53
C GLY A 75 -0.48 28.96 0.39
N ARG A 76 0.23 27.83 0.39
CA ARG A 76 0.07 26.76 -0.63
C ARG A 76 -0.38 25.46 0.02
N ILE A 77 -1.26 24.71 -0.64
CA ILE A 77 -1.72 23.42 -0.12
C ILE A 77 -0.53 22.47 -0.03
N ASN A 78 -0.21 22.04 1.18
CA ASN A 78 0.95 21.21 1.48
C ASN A 78 0.58 19.84 2.05
N ARG A 79 -0.60 19.71 2.69
CA ARG A 79 -1.13 18.41 3.10
C ARG A 79 -2.59 18.29 2.71
N LEU A 80 -2.94 17.11 2.23
CA LEU A 80 -4.30 16.70 1.91
C LEU A 80 -4.56 15.35 2.59
N ASN A 81 -5.42 15.34 3.60
CA ASN A 81 -5.82 14.15 4.34
C ASN A 81 -7.35 14.09 4.42
N ILE A 82 -7.95 13.18 3.67
CA ILE A 82 -9.42 12.97 3.67
C ILE A 82 -9.78 11.51 3.95
N THR A 83 -9.13 10.91 4.94
CA THR A 83 -9.40 9.53 5.38
C THR A 83 -10.87 9.34 5.81
N ASN A 84 -11.46 8.18 5.50
CA ASN A 84 -12.80 7.75 5.97
C ASN A 84 -14.00 8.58 5.47
N VAL A 85 -13.81 9.40 4.44
CA VAL A 85 -14.89 10.22 3.88
C VAL A 85 -15.98 9.34 3.22
N GLY A 86 -15.60 8.27 2.51
CA GLY A 86 -16.54 7.37 1.83
C GLY A 86 -17.48 6.54 2.73
N TYR A 87 -17.15 6.36 4.02
CA TYR A 87 -17.94 5.54 4.95
C TYR A 87 -18.98 6.33 5.77
N GLY A 88 -18.93 7.67 5.72
CA GLY A 88 -19.75 8.57 6.55
C GLY A 88 -21.25 8.60 6.25
N SER A 89 -21.74 7.87 5.24
CA SER A 89 -23.16 7.85 4.87
C SER A 89 -24.00 6.79 5.59
N PHE A 90 -23.40 5.86 6.33
CA PHE A 90 -24.12 4.76 6.99
C PHE A 90 -24.30 4.89 8.51
N LEU A 91 -23.67 5.87 9.17
CA LEU A 91 -23.81 6.04 10.61
C LEU A 91 -24.12 7.49 10.96
N SER A 92 -25.42 7.82 11.04
CA SER A 92 -25.81 9.00 11.82
C SER A 92 -25.51 8.72 13.31
N PRO A 93 -25.05 9.72 14.09
CA PRO A 93 -24.84 9.57 15.54
C PRO A 93 -26.10 9.16 16.33
N ARG A 94 -27.29 9.19 15.71
CA ARG A 94 -28.56 8.75 16.33
C ARG A 94 -28.84 7.25 16.18
N MET A 95 -28.12 6.53 15.31
CA MET A 95 -28.32 5.08 15.10
C MET A 95 -27.48 4.19 16.02
N THR A 96 -26.41 4.71 16.63
CA THR A 96 -25.57 3.97 17.59
C THR A 96 -26.21 3.82 18.98
N GLN A 97 -27.35 4.45 19.25
CA GLN A 97 -28.03 4.39 20.55
C GLN A 97 -29.26 3.48 20.61
N LYS A 98 -29.67 2.91 19.47
CA LYS A 98 -30.79 1.95 19.40
C LYS A 98 -30.46 0.89 18.37
N LEU A 99 -29.81 -0.19 18.81
CA LEU A 99 -29.96 -1.57 18.30
C LEU A 99 -29.04 -2.45 19.13
N ARG A 100 -29.60 -3.03 20.21
CA ARG A 100 -29.14 -4.31 20.74
C ARG A 100 -29.81 -5.39 19.89
N VAL A 101 -29.13 -6.54 19.77
CA VAL A 101 -29.60 -7.85 19.28
C VAL A 101 -29.01 -8.28 17.91
N HIS A 102 -28.85 -9.61 17.82
CA HIS A 102 -27.89 -10.43 17.13
C HIS A 102 -28.14 -10.69 15.63
N SER A 103 -27.06 -11.14 14.98
CA SER A 103 -26.94 -11.78 13.66
C SER A 103 -27.39 -10.98 12.44
N LEU A 104 -26.40 -10.61 11.62
CA LEU A 104 -26.48 -9.77 10.42
C LEU A 104 -26.31 -10.63 9.14
N GLU A 105 -26.75 -11.89 9.16
CA GLU A 105 -26.57 -12.81 8.02
C GLU A 105 -27.83 -13.02 7.17
N ASP A 106 -29.03 -12.60 7.59
CA ASP A 106 -30.27 -12.90 6.85
C ASP A 106 -30.90 -11.73 6.08
N LEU A 107 -30.23 -10.57 5.95
CA LEU A 107 -30.77 -9.40 5.22
C LEU A 107 -29.93 -8.90 4.04
N LEU A 108 -28.79 -9.53 3.73
CA LEU A 108 -27.93 -9.16 2.60
C LEU A 108 -28.15 -10.01 1.34
N GLY A 109 -29.23 -10.80 1.29
CA GLY A 109 -29.46 -11.83 0.25
C GLY A 109 -30.34 -11.44 -0.94
N ALA A 110 -30.92 -10.24 -1.01
CA ALA A 110 -31.79 -9.88 -2.12
C ALA A 110 -31.65 -8.40 -2.48
N PHE A 111 -31.50 -8.14 -3.78
CA PHE A 111 -31.16 -6.87 -4.45
C PHE A 111 -29.65 -6.60 -4.53
N TRP A 112 -29.19 -6.31 -5.75
CA TRP A 112 -27.83 -5.93 -6.15
C TRP A 112 -26.87 -7.07 -6.51
N SER A 113 -27.16 -7.78 -7.61
CA SER A 113 -26.13 -8.48 -8.38
C SER A 113 -25.69 -7.60 -9.56
N PRO A 114 -24.41 -7.19 -9.69
CA PRO A 114 -23.89 -6.35 -10.79
C PRO A 114 -23.86 -7.03 -12.17
N ALA A 115 -24.32 -8.27 -12.29
CA ALA A 115 -24.18 -9.10 -13.49
C ALA A 115 -25.12 -8.72 -14.65
N ILE A 116 -26.12 -7.86 -14.44
CA ILE A 116 -27.17 -7.61 -15.45
C ILE A 116 -27.02 -6.26 -16.18
N LEU A 117 -26.22 -5.31 -15.67
CA LEU A 117 -26.12 -3.96 -16.25
C LEU A 117 -24.85 -3.70 -17.09
N LYS A 118 -23.87 -4.60 -17.09
CA LYS A 118 -22.62 -4.44 -17.88
C LYS A 118 -22.73 -4.59 -19.41
N PRO A 119 -23.74 -5.23 -20.04
CA PRO A 119 -23.71 -5.39 -21.51
C PRO A 119 -24.19 -4.19 -22.34
N LEU A 120 -24.75 -3.13 -21.73
CA LEU A 120 -25.40 -2.05 -22.51
C LEU A 120 -24.47 -0.90 -22.96
N CYS A 121 -23.21 -0.84 -22.50
CA CYS A 121 -22.26 0.20 -22.92
C CYS A 121 -21.38 -0.16 -24.14
N LEU A 122 -21.42 -1.41 -24.62
CA LEU A 122 -20.54 -1.89 -25.71
C LEU A 122 -21.25 -2.18 -27.04
N ARG A 123 -22.49 -1.70 -27.24
CA ARG A 123 -23.10 -1.65 -28.58
C ARG A 123 -23.39 -0.21 -28.94
N GLY A 124 -22.53 0.32 -29.82
CA GLY A 124 -22.81 1.57 -30.50
C GLY A 124 -24.15 1.48 -31.22
N GLN A 125 -25.07 2.35 -30.84
CA GLN A 125 -26.14 2.91 -31.66
C GLN A 125 -26.46 4.30 -31.07
N GLU A 126 -26.61 5.27 -31.96
CA GLU A 126 -26.80 6.69 -31.68
C GLU A 126 -28.00 6.95 -30.74
N TRP A 127 -27.73 7.16 -29.46
CA TRP A 127 -28.73 7.62 -28.50
C TRP A 127 -28.22 8.86 -27.76
N LYS A 128 -28.91 9.98 -28.03
CA LYS A 128 -28.78 11.34 -27.47
C LYS A 128 -27.67 11.53 -26.42
N GLU A 129 -26.65 12.28 -26.83
CA GLU A 129 -25.45 12.70 -26.09
C GLU A 129 -25.67 13.28 -24.67
N ARG A 130 -26.91 13.61 -24.28
CA ARG A 130 -27.24 14.06 -22.91
C ARG A 130 -27.40 12.91 -21.90
N PHE A 131 -28.01 11.78 -22.26
CA PHE A 131 -28.25 10.70 -21.29
C PHE A 131 -27.01 9.81 -21.07
N ALA A 132 -26.15 9.66 -22.08
CA ALA A 132 -24.89 8.92 -21.94
C ALA A 132 -23.88 9.62 -21.01
N LYS A 133 -23.90 10.96 -20.95
CA LYS A 133 -23.08 11.74 -20.00
C LYS A 133 -23.55 11.64 -18.56
N GLU A 134 -24.84 11.40 -18.34
CA GLU A 134 -25.42 11.31 -16.99
C GLU A 134 -25.47 9.86 -16.46
N SER A 135 -25.42 8.85 -17.33
CA SER A 135 -25.46 7.42 -16.94
C SER A 135 -24.11 6.69 -17.01
N CYS A 136 -23.10 7.20 -17.71
CA CYS A 136 -21.70 6.82 -17.49
C CYS A 136 -21.17 7.68 -16.33
N GLY A 137 -21.39 7.23 -15.10
CA GLY A 137 -21.16 8.04 -13.91
C GLY A 137 -19.76 8.64 -13.85
N ALA A 138 -19.68 9.91 -13.44
CA ALA A 138 -18.42 10.61 -13.24
C ALA A 138 -17.46 9.75 -12.40
N VAL A 139 -16.33 9.37 -13.00
CA VAL A 139 -15.24 8.69 -12.30
C VAL A 139 -14.71 9.65 -11.24
N LYS A 140 -14.52 9.18 -10.01
CA LYS A 140 -13.90 9.94 -8.91
C LYS A 140 -12.39 10.11 -9.13
N GLU A 141 -12.04 10.61 -10.31
CA GLU A 141 -10.69 10.59 -10.85
C GLU A 141 -9.78 11.53 -10.06
N ILE A 142 -8.69 10.98 -9.52
CA ILE A 142 -7.72 11.74 -8.71
C ILE A 142 -6.77 12.60 -9.59
N ALA A 143 -6.99 12.68 -10.90
CA ALA A 143 -6.20 13.46 -11.88
C ALA A 143 -5.94 14.91 -11.46
N SER A 144 -6.92 15.54 -10.79
CA SER A 144 -6.79 16.93 -10.35
C SER A 144 -5.75 17.13 -9.24
N ILE A 145 -5.36 16.08 -8.52
CA ILE A 145 -4.36 16.13 -7.43
C ILE A 145 -2.96 16.42 -7.98
N GLY A 146 -2.64 15.96 -9.21
CA GLY A 146 -1.35 16.22 -9.86
C GLY A 146 -1.04 17.71 -10.10
N LYS A 147 -2.02 18.61 -9.90
CA LYS A 147 -1.85 20.08 -9.96
C LYS A 147 -1.36 20.68 -8.64
N LEU A 148 -1.48 19.95 -7.54
CA LEU A 148 -1.15 20.41 -6.18
C LEU A 148 0.35 20.15 -5.87
N ILE A 149 1.24 20.73 -6.68
CA ILE A 149 2.69 20.40 -6.71
C ILE A 149 3.47 20.65 -5.39
N ASN A 150 2.87 21.38 -4.45
CA ASN A 150 3.46 21.64 -3.13
C ASN A 150 3.07 20.60 -2.07
N LEU A 151 2.30 19.58 -2.43
CA LEU A 151 1.93 18.51 -1.51
C LEU A 151 3.18 17.76 -1.02
N VAL A 152 3.28 17.67 0.30
CA VAL A 152 4.22 16.83 1.04
C VAL A 152 3.50 15.59 1.58
N GLU A 153 2.23 15.70 1.92
CA GLU A 153 1.42 14.59 2.44
C GLU A 153 0.12 14.47 1.66
N VAL A 154 -0.12 13.29 1.09
CA VAL A 154 -1.35 12.93 0.42
C VAL A 154 -1.87 11.64 1.04
N ASP A 155 -2.94 11.74 1.83
CA ASP A 155 -3.59 10.61 2.49
C ASP A 155 -5.09 10.57 2.18
N LEU A 156 -5.45 9.68 1.27
CA LEU A 156 -6.81 9.51 0.74
C LEU A 156 -7.34 8.09 1.03
N ASN A 157 -6.77 7.43 2.02
CA ASN A 157 -7.06 6.05 2.38
C ASN A 157 -8.47 5.83 2.91
N THR A 158 -8.92 4.57 2.83
CA THR A 158 -10.20 4.11 3.40
C THR A 158 -11.36 4.94 2.89
N ASN A 159 -11.49 4.99 1.56
CA ASN A 159 -12.53 5.71 0.85
C ASN A 159 -13.14 4.79 -0.23
N GLN A 160 -14.06 5.33 -1.03
CA GLN A 160 -14.63 4.67 -2.22
C GLN A 160 -14.16 5.39 -3.48
N LEU A 161 -12.86 5.68 -3.58
CA LEU A 161 -12.27 6.29 -4.77
C LEU A 161 -12.15 5.23 -5.86
N GLU A 162 -12.72 5.54 -7.02
CA GLU A 162 -12.71 4.70 -8.21
C GLU A 162 -11.82 5.33 -9.29
N GLY A 163 -11.52 4.57 -10.34
CA GLY A 163 -10.72 5.04 -11.48
C GLY A 163 -9.24 4.76 -11.32
N HIS A 164 -8.41 5.45 -12.08
CA HIS A 164 -6.99 5.15 -12.22
C HIS A 164 -6.09 6.06 -11.39
N ILE A 165 -4.88 5.61 -11.10
CA ILE A 165 -3.81 6.51 -10.66
C ILE A 165 -3.26 7.25 -11.90
N PRO A 166 -3.44 8.57 -12.00
CA PRO A 166 -3.10 9.37 -13.17
C PRO A 166 -1.57 9.59 -13.25
N PRO A 167 -0.96 9.62 -14.45
CA PRO A 167 0.45 9.94 -14.64
C PRO A 167 0.89 11.27 -13.99
N GLU A 168 -0.02 12.25 -13.92
CA GLU A 168 0.21 13.56 -13.32
C GLU A 168 0.56 13.50 -11.83
N ILE A 169 0.35 12.37 -11.16
CA ILE A 169 0.82 12.19 -9.78
C ILE A 169 2.34 12.33 -9.66
N GLY A 170 3.08 12.02 -10.74
CA GLY A 170 4.52 12.23 -10.82
C GLY A 170 4.96 13.69 -10.69
N ASN A 171 4.05 14.66 -10.80
CA ASN A 171 4.35 16.08 -10.58
C ASN A 171 4.52 16.42 -9.10
N LEU A 172 4.09 15.54 -8.18
CA LEU A 172 4.20 15.76 -6.74
C LEU A 172 5.60 15.42 -6.21
N ILE A 173 6.61 16.10 -6.76
CA ILE A 173 8.04 15.82 -6.50
C ILE A 173 8.45 16.07 -5.04
N ASN A 174 7.66 16.83 -4.30
CA ASN A 174 7.87 17.14 -2.87
C ASN A 174 7.13 16.18 -1.93
N ALA A 175 6.29 15.29 -2.47
CA ALA A 175 5.51 14.36 -1.66
C ALA A 175 6.44 13.39 -0.93
N LYS A 176 6.23 13.27 0.38
CA LYS A 176 6.88 12.30 1.27
C LYS A 176 5.97 11.12 1.60
N LEU A 177 4.66 11.36 1.66
CA LEU A 177 3.64 10.34 1.83
C LEU A 177 2.66 10.40 0.66
N PHE A 178 2.45 9.26 -0.01
CA PHE A 178 1.34 9.04 -0.91
C PHE A 178 0.61 7.78 -0.50
N SER A 179 -0.62 7.95 -0.02
CA SER A 179 -1.45 6.91 0.57
C SER A 179 -2.85 6.97 -0.03
N VAL A 180 -3.25 5.89 -0.71
CA VAL A 180 -4.59 5.71 -1.29
C VAL A 180 -5.14 4.32 -0.97
N PHE A 181 -4.65 3.70 0.11
CA PHE A 181 -4.99 2.33 0.44
C PHE A 181 -6.47 2.15 0.80
N SER A 182 -7.02 0.95 0.63
CA SER A 182 -8.43 0.63 0.92
C SER A 182 -9.39 1.55 0.13
N ASN A 183 -9.29 1.47 -1.19
CA ASN A 183 -10.15 2.16 -2.16
C ASN A 183 -10.55 1.17 -3.29
N GLU A 184 -11.19 1.66 -4.34
CA GLU A 184 -11.61 0.89 -5.52
C GLU A 184 -10.79 1.29 -6.77
N LEU A 185 -9.57 1.81 -6.59
CA LEU A 185 -8.73 2.26 -7.70
C LEU A 185 -8.31 1.07 -8.57
N SER A 186 -8.35 1.25 -9.89
CA SER A 186 -8.08 0.22 -10.90
C SER A 186 -6.94 0.60 -11.85
N GLY A 187 -6.56 -0.35 -12.69
CA GLY A 187 -5.53 -0.20 -13.73
C GLY A 187 -4.12 -0.02 -13.17
N PHE A 188 -3.23 0.61 -13.92
CA PHE A 188 -1.79 0.50 -13.70
C PHE A 188 -1.25 1.50 -12.66
N ILE A 189 -0.13 1.12 -12.02
CA ILE A 189 0.74 2.08 -11.34
C ILE A 189 1.50 2.83 -12.45
N PRO A 190 1.33 4.16 -12.60
CA PRO A 190 1.97 4.92 -13.68
C PRO A 190 3.49 4.97 -13.48
N ILE A 191 4.26 4.94 -14.58
CA ILE A 191 5.73 4.98 -14.52
C ILE A 191 6.26 6.30 -13.96
N GLU A 192 5.48 7.37 -14.11
CA GLU A 192 5.73 8.70 -13.59
C GLU A 192 5.85 8.75 -12.06
N ILE A 193 5.38 7.72 -11.34
CA ILE A 193 5.58 7.62 -9.89
C ILE A 193 7.07 7.68 -9.52
N GLY A 194 7.97 7.20 -10.40
CA GLY A 194 9.42 7.27 -10.21
C GLY A 194 9.98 8.71 -10.15
N LYS A 195 9.21 9.71 -10.59
CA LYS A 195 9.59 11.13 -10.49
C LYS A 195 9.43 11.69 -9.07
N MET A 196 8.67 11.03 -8.21
CA MET A 196 8.38 11.47 -6.83
C MET A 196 9.56 11.16 -5.89
N THR A 197 10.77 11.61 -6.23
CA THR A 197 12.04 11.22 -5.55
C THR A 197 12.15 11.63 -4.08
N SER A 198 11.22 12.43 -3.56
CA SER A 198 11.10 12.77 -2.13
C SER A 198 10.31 11.75 -1.32
N LEU A 199 9.68 10.75 -1.96
CA LEU A 199 8.74 9.85 -1.32
C LEU A 199 9.44 8.95 -0.29
N GLU A 200 8.90 8.97 0.93
CA GLU A 200 9.35 8.14 2.06
C GLU A 200 8.37 6.98 2.32
N SER A 201 7.09 7.13 1.96
CA SER A 201 6.07 6.10 2.15
C SER A 201 5.07 6.07 0.98
N LEU A 202 4.96 4.91 0.33
CA LEU A 202 4.02 4.62 -0.76
C LEU A 202 3.06 3.51 -0.34
N ARG A 203 1.77 3.84 -0.21
CA ARG A 203 0.73 2.89 0.26
C ARG A 203 -0.42 2.80 -0.74
N LEU A 204 -0.40 1.74 -1.54
CA LEU A 204 -1.37 1.48 -2.61
C LEU A 204 -2.23 0.22 -2.35
N HIS A 205 -2.01 -0.45 -1.22
CA HIS A 205 -2.62 -1.73 -0.90
C HIS A 205 -4.16 -1.69 -0.78
N LYS A 206 -4.82 -2.85 -0.90
CA LYS A 206 -6.29 -2.99 -0.85
C LYS A 206 -6.98 -2.09 -1.88
N ASN A 207 -6.67 -2.33 -3.15
CA ASN A 207 -7.28 -1.70 -4.32
C ASN A 207 -7.45 -2.76 -5.43
N ASN A 208 -7.87 -2.35 -6.62
CA ASN A 208 -7.98 -3.19 -7.81
C ASN A 208 -6.87 -2.87 -8.84
N LEU A 209 -5.68 -2.44 -8.39
CA LEU A 209 -4.58 -2.07 -9.29
C LEU A 209 -4.02 -3.32 -9.98
N SER A 210 -3.69 -3.19 -11.27
CA SER A 210 -3.30 -4.29 -12.14
C SER A 210 -2.02 -3.99 -12.94
N GLY A 211 -1.55 -4.98 -13.70
CA GLY A 211 -0.37 -4.87 -14.56
C GLY A 211 0.94 -4.92 -13.79
N LEU A 212 2.01 -4.32 -14.31
CA LEU A 212 3.37 -4.53 -13.80
C LEU A 212 3.75 -3.56 -12.69
N ILE A 213 4.65 -3.98 -11.79
CA ILE A 213 5.40 -3.06 -10.94
C ILE A 213 6.39 -2.27 -11.83
N PRO A 214 6.28 -0.93 -11.92
CA PRO A 214 7.17 -0.15 -12.78
C PRO A 214 8.61 -0.17 -12.27
N LYS A 215 9.57 -0.41 -13.17
CA LYS A 215 11.01 -0.36 -12.85
C LYS A 215 11.45 0.99 -12.27
N ALA A 216 10.79 2.07 -12.68
CA ALA A 216 11.01 3.42 -12.17
C ALA A 216 10.75 3.58 -10.67
N LEU A 217 10.06 2.64 -10.01
CA LEU A 217 9.97 2.63 -8.55
C LEU A 217 11.35 2.52 -7.89
N GLY A 218 12.34 1.91 -8.57
CA GLY A 218 13.72 1.84 -8.10
C GLY A 218 14.44 3.20 -8.01
N ASP A 219 13.86 4.26 -8.57
CA ASP A 219 14.42 5.62 -8.49
C ASP A 219 14.03 6.34 -7.18
N LEU A 220 13.08 5.79 -6.41
CA LEU A 220 12.58 6.35 -5.15
C LEU A 220 13.50 6.07 -3.96
N THR A 221 14.78 6.43 -4.08
CA THR A 221 15.85 6.04 -3.12
C THR A 221 15.62 6.46 -1.66
N LYS A 222 14.69 7.38 -1.36
CA LYS A 222 14.31 7.77 0.01
C LYS A 222 13.18 6.91 0.62
N LEU A 223 12.61 6.00 -0.17
CA LEU A 223 11.46 5.20 0.22
C LEU A 223 11.82 4.26 1.37
N LYS A 224 10.97 4.28 2.41
CA LYS A 224 11.08 3.45 3.62
C LYS A 224 9.95 2.42 3.71
N ILE A 225 8.77 2.77 3.22
CA ILE A 225 7.59 1.90 3.25
C ILE A 225 7.04 1.76 1.83
N LEU A 226 6.89 0.51 1.40
CA LEU A 226 6.25 0.15 0.14
C LEU A 226 5.19 -0.92 0.38
N TYR A 227 3.91 -0.54 0.28
CA TYR A 227 2.79 -1.47 0.39
C TYR A 227 1.98 -1.49 -0.91
N LEU A 228 1.98 -2.65 -1.56
CA LEU A 228 1.29 -2.98 -2.81
C LEU A 228 0.32 -4.16 -2.64
N ASN A 229 0.22 -4.73 -1.44
CA ASN A 229 -0.55 -5.94 -1.17
C ASN A 229 -2.06 -5.80 -1.45
N ASP A 230 -2.75 -6.93 -1.59
CA ASP A 230 -4.20 -6.98 -1.85
C ASP A 230 -4.58 -6.16 -3.08
N ASN A 231 -4.02 -6.53 -4.23
CA ASN A 231 -4.28 -5.95 -5.54
C ASN A 231 -4.28 -7.06 -6.62
N GLN A 232 -4.28 -6.68 -7.89
CA GLN A 232 -4.26 -7.55 -9.08
C GLN A 232 -2.95 -7.36 -9.88
N ILE A 233 -1.86 -6.98 -9.21
CA ILE A 233 -0.56 -6.69 -9.84
C ILE A 233 0.05 -8.00 -10.31
N SER A 234 0.54 -7.99 -11.54
CA SER A 234 1.06 -9.14 -12.28
C SER A 234 2.51 -8.96 -12.69
N GLY A 235 3.11 -10.03 -13.25
CA GLY A 235 4.46 -10.01 -13.77
C GLY A 235 5.53 -10.10 -12.69
N SER A 236 6.79 -9.90 -13.07
CA SER A 236 7.92 -10.12 -12.17
C SER A 236 8.20 -8.96 -11.23
N ILE A 237 8.81 -9.29 -10.10
CA ILE A 237 9.41 -8.31 -9.19
C ILE A 237 10.62 -7.67 -9.90
N PRO A 238 10.65 -6.34 -10.10
CA PRO A 238 11.80 -5.68 -10.72
C PRO A 238 13.05 -5.75 -9.85
N ALA A 239 14.21 -6.07 -10.45
CA ALA A 239 15.50 -6.05 -9.77
C ALA A 239 15.86 -4.64 -9.26
N GLU A 240 15.32 -3.60 -9.90
CA GLU A 240 15.50 -2.20 -9.53
C GLU A 240 14.97 -1.88 -8.13
N ILE A 241 14.08 -2.69 -7.54
CA ILE A 241 13.69 -2.56 -6.13
C ILE A 241 14.91 -2.69 -5.21
N GLY A 242 15.93 -3.47 -5.57
CA GLY A 242 17.17 -3.60 -4.81
C GLY A 242 18.00 -2.31 -4.73
N LYS A 243 17.65 -1.23 -5.45
CA LYS A 243 18.27 0.09 -5.31
C LYS A 243 17.73 0.88 -4.11
N LEU A 244 16.61 0.45 -3.53
CA LEU A 244 15.89 1.17 -2.48
C LEU A 244 16.47 0.88 -1.09
N LEU A 245 17.71 1.30 -0.86
CA LEU A 245 18.51 0.96 0.32
C LEU A 245 17.92 1.45 1.66
N ASN A 246 16.97 2.39 1.62
CA ASN A 246 16.28 2.92 2.81
C ASN A 246 14.99 2.16 3.15
N LEU A 247 14.59 1.16 2.36
CA LEU A 247 13.38 0.38 2.64
C LEU A 247 13.50 -0.35 3.98
N VAL A 248 12.47 -0.18 4.79
CA VAL A 248 12.27 -0.82 6.09
C VAL A 248 11.17 -1.87 5.97
N GLU A 249 10.07 -1.52 5.31
CA GLU A 249 8.91 -2.39 5.19
C GLU A 249 8.48 -2.53 3.73
N VAL A 250 8.37 -3.79 3.28
CA VAL A 250 7.95 -4.13 1.93
C VAL A 250 6.87 -5.20 2.01
N ASP A 251 5.66 -4.84 1.62
CA ASP A 251 4.55 -5.78 1.48
C ASP A 251 3.97 -5.70 0.07
N ARG A 252 4.05 -6.83 -0.63
CA ARG A 252 3.50 -7.02 -1.97
C ARG A 252 2.86 -8.40 -2.10
N SER A 253 2.35 -8.89 -0.97
CA SER A 253 1.59 -10.12 -0.87
C SER A 253 0.22 -10.03 -1.55
N THR A 254 -0.47 -11.16 -1.74
CA THR A 254 -1.85 -11.22 -2.25
C THR A 254 -2.00 -10.45 -3.57
N ASN A 255 -1.28 -10.91 -4.59
CA ASN A 255 -1.25 -10.36 -5.95
C ASN A 255 -1.06 -11.54 -6.95
N TRP A 256 -0.80 -11.24 -8.22
CA TRP A 256 -0.51 -12.22 -9.27
C TRP A 256 0.94 -12.11 -9.77
N LEU A 257 1.89 -11.80 -8.87
CA LEU A 257 3.30 -11.67 -9.24
C LEU A 257 3.87 -13.02 -9.65
N THR A 258 4.61 -13.06 -10.76
CA THR A 258 5.20 -14.26 -11.35
C THR A 258 6.72 -14.18 -11.40
N GLY A 259 7.38 -15.24 -11.86
CA GLY A 259 8.83 -15.27 -12.05
C GLY A 259 9.60 -15.33 -10.73
N HIS A 260 10.90 -15.00 -10.79
CA HIS A 260 11.82 -15.22 -9.68
C HIS A 260 11.83 -14.05 -8.68
N ILE A 261 12.20 -14.34 -7.43
CA ILE A 261 12.63 -13.30 -6.49
C ILE A 261 14.05 -12.86 -6.91
N PRO A 262 14.27 -11.60 -7.32
CA PRO A 262 15.57 -11.14 -7.79
C PRO A 262 16.61 -11.13 -6.66
N MET A 263 17.86 -11.47 -6.98
CA MET A 263 18.96 -11.53 -6.01
C MET A 263 19.27 -10.15 -5.39
N GLU A 264 18.96 -9.08 -6.12
CA GLU A 264 19.12 -7.70 -5.71
C GLU A 264 18.28 -7.33 -4.48
N ILE A 265 17.24 -8.11 -4.13
CA ILE A 265 16.51 -7.95 -2.87
C ILE A 265 17.42 -8.05 -1.64
N GLY A 266 18.52 -8.80 -1.73
CA GLY A 266 19.51 -8.85 -0.65
C GLY A 266 20.20 -7.52 -0.34
N ASN A 267 20.09 -6.52 -1.21
CA ASN A 267 20.61 -5.17 -0.96
C ASN A 267 19.73 -4.34 -0.01
N LEU A 268 18.51 -4.80 0.30
CA LEU A 268 17.59 -4.14 1.24
C LEU A 268 18.01 -4.37 2.70
N VAL A 269 19.22 -3.94 3.05
CA VAL A 269 19.86 -4.23 4.34
C VAL A 269 19.16 -3.61 5.54
N ASN A 270 18.32 -2.59 5.31
CA ASN A 270 17.51 -1.91 6.32
C ASN A 270 16.11 -2.51 6.51
N ALA A 271 15.72 -3.49 5.70
CA ALA A 271 14.40 -4.09 5.78
C ALA A 271 14.24 -4.92 7.05
N THR A 272 13.16 -4.67 7.78
CA THR A 272 12.71 -5.45 8.94
C THR A 272 11.54 -6.36 8.57
N LEU A 273 10.78 -6.02 7.53
CA LEU A 273 9.64 -6.79 7.03
C LEU A 273 9.73 -6.97 5.51
N PHE A 274 9.64 -8.22 5.07
CA PHE A 274 9.57 -8.58 3.65
C PHE A 274 8.50 -9.63 3.39
N TYR A 275 7.37 -9.20 2.82
CA TYR A 275 6.22 -10.05 2.49
C TYR A 275 5.96 -10.10 0.99
N ALA A 276 5.91 -11.32 0.47
CA ALA A 276 5.58 -11.62 -0.92
C ALA A 276 4.72 -12.91 -1.05
N TYR A 277 3.99 -13.25 0.00
CA TYR A 277 3.15 -14.45 0.05
C TYR A 277 1.90 -14.34 -0.84
N SER A 278 1.26 -15.48 -1.14
CA SER A 278 0.04 -15.53 -1.98
C SER A 278 0.21 -14.82 -3.32
N ASN A 279 1.16 -15.33 -4.11
CA ASN A 279 1.48 -14.93 -5.48
C ASN A 279 1.80 -16.19 -6.30
N GLU A 280 2.30 -16.03 -7.52
CA GLU A 280 2.74 -17.10 -8.43
C GLU A 280 4.27 -17.08 -8.60
N LEU A 281 5.02 -16.65 -7.58
CA LEU A 281 6.48 -16.55 -7.64
C LEU A 281 7.10 -17.93 -7.74
N SER A 282 8.11 -18.08 -8.59
CA SER A 282 8.72 -19.36 -8.94
C SER A 282 10.24 -19.37 -8.77
N GLY A 283 10.83 -20.56 -8.87
CA GLY A 283 12.28 -20.75 -8.79
C GLY A 283 12.81 -20.68 -7.36
N LEU A 284 14.09 -20.35 -7.19
CA LEU A 284 14.78 -20.46 -5.90
C LEU A 284 14.48 -19.28 -4.96
N VAL A 285 14.56 -19.53 -3.66
CA VAL A 285 14.78 -18.46 -2.67
C VAL A 285 16.25 -18.00 -2.80
N PRO A 286 16.53 -16.73 -3.16
CA PRO A 286 17.90 -16.28 -3.38
C PRO A 286 18.70 -16.28 -2.07
N ALA A 287 19.95 -16.76 -2.11
CA ALA A 287 20.82 -16.80 -0.94
C ALA A 287 21.16 -15.39 -0.42
N GLU A 288 21.07 -14.38 -1.28
CA GLU A 288 21.31 -12.98 -0.98
C GLU A 288 20.35 -12.42 0.07
N ILE A 289 19.17 -13.04 0.30
CA ILE A 289 18.29 -12.69 1.43
C ILE A 289 19.04 -12.74 2.75
N GLY A 290 20.03 -13.63 2.91
CA GLY A 290 20.87 -13.69 4.09
C GLY A 290 21.68 -12.42 4.39
N LYS A 291 21.80 -11.47 3.45
CA LYS A 291 22.42 -10.15 3.65
C LYS A 291 21.53 -9.18 4.44
N MET A 292 20.21 -9.41 4.50
CA MET A 292 19.23 -8.54 5.16
C MET A 292 19.24 -8.75 6.69
N LYS A 293 20.36 -8.47 7.35
CA LYS A 293 20.58 -8.81 8.78
C LYS A 293 19.60 -8.15 9.76
N LEU A 294 18.86 -7.13 9.33
CA LEU A 294 17.83 -6.46 10.12
C LEU A 294 16.44 -7.10 10.01
N LEU A 295 16.27 -8.12 9.17
CA LEU A 295 14.97 -8.73 8.91
C LEU A 295 14.42 -9.44 10.16
N GLU A 296 13.19 -9.07 10.53
CA GLU A 296 12.45 -9.60 11.68
C GLU A 296 11.29 -10.50 11.23
N SER A 297 10.75 -10.29 10.04
CA SER A 297 9.64 -11.07 9.49
C SER A 297 9.82 -11.34 7.99
N LEU A 298 9.80 -12.63 7.63
CA LEU A 298 9.90 -13.09 6.24
C LEU A 298 8.73 -14.04 5.92
N SER A 299 7.95 -13.68 4.89
CA SER A 299 6.73 -14.41 4.52
C SER A 299 6.67 -14.59 3.01
N LEU A 300 6.88 -15.83 2.54
CA LEU A 300 6.89 -16.23 1.13
C LEU A 300 5.95 -17.42 0.83
N GLN A 301 5.08 -17.78 1.76
CA GLN A 301 4.13 -18.89 1.63
C GLN A 301 3.18 -18.73 0.43
N ARG A 302 2.55 -19.83 0.01
CA ARG A 302 1.54 -19.84 -1.06
C ARG A 302 2.09 -19.23 -2.35
N ASN A 303 3.17 -19.83 -2.85
CA ASN A 303 3.84 -19.51 -4.10
C ASN A 303 4.27 -20.82 -4.79
N ASN A 304 5.03 -20.70 -5.88
CA ASN A 304 5.59 -21.81 -6.64
C ASN A 304 7.12 -21.90 -6.45
N LEU A 305 7.64 -21.45 -5.30
CA LEU A 305 9.07 -21.48 -5.00
C LEU A 305 9.55 -22.93 -4.89
N SER A 306 10.75 -23.22 -5.38
CA SER A 306 11.28 -24.56 -5.55
C SER A 306 12.77 -24.63 -5.20
N GLY A 307 13.32 -25.85 -5.21
CA GLY A 307 14.72 -26.09 -4.88
C GLY A 307 15.02 -25.99 -3.38
N PRO A 308 16.31 -26.02 -2.98
CA PRO A 308 16.71 -26.06 -1.59
C PRO A 308 16.56 -24.72 -0.87
N LEU A 309 16.28 -24.80 0.44
CA LEU A 309 16.42 -23.66 1.33
C LEU A 309 17.88 -23.20 1.38
N PRO A 310 18.20 -21.92 1.12
CA PRO A 310 19.56 -21.45 1.18
C PRO A 310 20.04 -21.40 2.64
N LYS A 311 21.24 -21.93 2.89
CA LYS A 311 21.90 -21.91 4.20
C LYS A 311 22.00 -20.50 4.81
N ALA A 312 22.14 -19.50 3.94
CA ALA A 312 22.23 -18.09 4.31
C ALA A 312 20.98 -17.56 5.06
N LEU A 313 19.83 -18.25 5.02
CA LEU A 313 18.70 -17.92 5.90
C LEU A 313 19.07 -18.00 7.38
N GLY A 314 20.00 -18.90 7.75
CA GLY A 314 20.50 -19.02 9.12
C GLY A 314 21.24 -17.76 9.63
N ASP A 315 21.60 -16.84 8.73
CA ASP A 315 22.27 -15.60 9.12
C ASP A 315 21.31 -14.51 9.62
N LEU A 316 20.00 -14.69 9.44
CA LEU A 316 18.96 -13.72 9.80
C LEU A 316 18.67 -13.76 11.30
N THR A 317 19.67 -13.53 12.14
CA THR A 317 19.59 -13.72 13.61
C THR A 317 18.55 -12.83 14.32
N LYS A 318 17.97 -11.83 13.64
CA LYS A 318 16.85 -11.03 14.14
C LYS A 318 15.46 -11.59 13.81
N LEU A 319 15.37 -12.61 12.97
CA LEU A 319 14.11 -13.15 12.49
C LEU A 319 13.28 -13.74 13.63
N THR A 320 12.02 -13.35 13.66
CA THR A 320 11.00 -13.79 14.63
C THR A 320 9.91 -14.62 13.95
N LEU A 321 9.63 -14.35 12.67
CA LEU A 321 8.64 -15.07 11.87
C LEU A 321 9.26 -15.53 10.55
N LEU A 322 9.09 -16.82 10.23
CA LEU A 322 9.51 -17.42 8.97
C LEU A 322 8.40 -18.30 8.40
N TYR A 323 7.71 -17.83 7.36
CA TYR A 323 6.65 -18.58 6.69
C TYR A 323 7.02 -18.89 5.25
N LEU A 324 7.20 -20.17 4.95
CA LEU A 324 7.55 -20.70 3.63
C LEU A 324 6.60 -21.83 3.18
N TYR A 325 5.50 -22.06 3.91
CA TYR A 325 4.55 -23.13 3.63
C TYR A 325 3.83 -22.97 2.28
N ASP A 326 3.18 -24.04 1.81
CA ASP A 326 2.49 -24.07 0.51
C ASP A 326 3.41 -23.61 -0.64
N ASN A 327 4.53 -24.32 -0.80
CA ASN A 327 5.50 -24.14 -1.88
C ASN A 327 5.98 -25.51 -2.40
N GLN A 328 7.00 -25.51 -3.24
CA GLN A 328 7.63 -26.71 -3.82
C GLN A 328 9.09 -26.86 -3.37
N LEU A 329 9.44 -26.32 -2.19
CA LEU A 329 10.81 -26.35 -1.65
C LEU A 329 11.22 -27.81 -1.36
N SER A 330 12.47 -28.15 -1.67
CA SER A 330 12.95 -29.54 -1.67
C SER A 330 14.31 -29.69 -0.99
N GLY A 331 14.71 -30.92 -0.67
CA GLY A 331 16.01 -31.17 -0.06
C GLY A 331 16.00 -30.96 1.45
N PRO A 332 17.18 -31.05 2.11
CA PRO A 332 17.26 -31.02 3.56
C PRO A 332 17.00 -29.62 4.12
N ILE A 333 16.42 -29.57 5.33
CA ILE A 333 16.36 -28.35 6.14
C ILE A 333 17.81 -27.99 6.56
N PRO A 334 18.34 -26.79 6.24
CA PRO A 334 19.70 -26.40 6.61
C PRO A 334 19.91 -26.38 8.12
N THR A 335 21.02 -26.94 8.59
CA THR A 335 21.37 -26.94 10.03
C THR A 335 21.60 -25.52 10.55
N GLU A 336 22.00 -24.62 9.66
CA GLU A 336 22.22 -23.19 9.91
C GLU A 336 20.95 -22.47 10.39
N LEU A 337 19.73 -22.97 10.10
CA LEU A 337 18.49 -22.42 10.65
C LEU A 337 18.42 -22.51 12.19
N GLY A 338 19.19 -23.40 12.81
CA GLY A 338 19.36 -23.46 14.26
C GLY A 338 20.04 -22.21 14.87
N ASN A 339 20.57 -21.30 14.04
CA ASN A 339 21.14 -20.02 14.49
C ASN A 339 20.08 -18.94 14.75
N LEU A 340 18.82 -19.15 14.34
CA LEU A 340 17.72 -18.19 14.44
C LEU A 340 17.16 -18.08 15.87
N LYS A 341 18.00 -17.74 16.85
CA LYS A 341 17.65 -17.79 18.29
C LYS A 341 16.45 -16.91 18.69
N LYS A 342 16.07 -15.92 17.87
CA LYS A 342 14.91 -15.05 18.08
C LYS A 342 13.62 -15.55 17.44
N ILE A 343 13.66 -16.64 16.67
CA ILE A 343 12.48 -17.16 15.98
C ILE A 343 11.42 -17.54 17.00
N ILE A 344 10.17 -17.17 16.70
CA ILE A 344 8.98 -17.46 17.50
C ILE A 344 8.06 -18.40 16.71
N ASP A 345 7.86 -18.11 15.42
CA ASP A 345 7.01 -18.91 14.56
C ASP A 345 7.75 -19.31 13.28
N MET A 346 7.74 -20.60 12.99
CA MET A 346 8.38 -21.17 11.81
C MET A 346 7.43 -22.18 11.16
N ASP A 347 6.99 -21.87 9.95
CA ASP A 347 6.14 -22.76 9.15
C ASP A 347 6.80 -23.09 7.82
N LEU A 348 7.24 -24.35 7.71
CA LEU A 348 7.81 -24.96 6.51
C LEU A 348 6.93 -26.10 5.99
N SER A 349 5.68 -26.21 6.47
CA SER A 349 4.74 -27.26 6.08
C SER A 349 4.38 -27.20 4.59
N HIS A 350 3.73 -28.23 4.05
CA HIS A 350 3.26 -28.24 2.66
C HIS A 350 4.36 -27.92 1.64
N ASN A 351 5.44 -28.70 1.69
CA ASN A 351 6.58 -28.61 0.81
C ASN A 351 7.09 -30.03 0.44
N GLN A 352 8.28 -30.13 -0.14
CA GLN A 352 8.96 -31.37 -0.49
C GLN A 352 10.29 -31.53 0.27
N LEU A 353 10.42 -30.90 1.45
CA LEU A 353 11.63 -30.97 2.27
C LEU A 353 11.86 -32.40 2.72
N SER A 354 13.11 -32.84 2.72
CA SER A 354 13.48 -34.23 2.98
C SER A 354 14.56 -34.34 4.06
N SER A 355 15.00 -35.57 4.36
CA SER A 355 15.96 -35.87 5.42
C SER A 355 15.37 -35.67 6.83
N SER A 356 16.24 -35.78 7.85
CA SER A 356 15.89 -35.59 9.24
C SER A 356 15.78 -34.12 9.65
N ILE A 357 14.99 -33.87 10.69
CA ILE A 357 14.91 -32.57 11.35
C ILE A 357 16.28 -32.25 11.98
N PRO A 358 16.89 -31.08 11.71
CA PRO A 358 18.20 -30.74 12.27
C PRO A 358 18.19 -30.69 13.80
N ALA A 359 19.13 -31.41 14.44
CA ALA A 359 19.29 -31.36 15.90
C ALA A 359 19.61 -29.95 16.43
N SER A 360 20.14 -29.07 15.56
CA SER A 360 20.40 -27.66 15.87
C SER A 360 19.14 -26.86 16.19
N PHE A 361 17.93 -27.34 15.87
CA PHE A 361 16.68 -26.70 16.26
C PHE A 361 16.46 -26.66 17.78
N SER A 362 17.16 -27.51 18.54
CA SER A 362 17.23 -27.43 20.00
C SER A 362 17.80 -26.11 20.55
N ASN A 363 18.48 -25.33 19.70
CA ASN A 363 19.00 -24.00 20.03
C ASN A 363 17.93 -22.90 19.94
N LEU A 364 16.76 -23.17 19.36
CA LEU A 364 15.69 -22.18 19.10
C LEU A 364 14.83 -21.96 20.35
N ARG A 365 15.43 -21.38 21.39
CA ARG A 365 14.82 -21.25 22.74
C ARG A 365 13.54 -20.41 22.81
N ASN A 366 13.29 -19.55 21.82
CA ASN A 366 12.11 -18.67 21.77
C ASN A 366 10.99 -19.21 20.87
N LEU A 367 11.22 -20.35 20.19
CA LEU A 367 10.28 -20.95 19.27
C LEU A 367 9.00 -21.34 20.05
N LYS A 368 7.84 -21.00 19.51
CA LYS A 368 6.52 -21.31 20.08
C LYS A 368 5.69 -22.19 19.17
N THR A 369 5.85 -22.02 17.86
CA THR A 369 5.16 -22.81 16.85
C THR A 369 6.17 -23.29 15.81
N LEU A 370 6.12 -24.58 15.51
CA LEU A 370 6.88 -25.16 14.41
C LEU A 370 6.04 -26.16 13.63
N PHE A 371 5.82 -25.85 12.36
CA PHE A 371 5.04 -26.67 11.44
C PHE A 371 5.93 -27.20 10.32
N LEU A 372 6.02 -28.53 10.25
CA LEU A 372 6.80 -29.27 9.26
C LEU A 372 5.96 -30.35 8.55
N PHE A 373 4.68 -30.49 8.88
CA PHE A 373 3.79 -31.50 8.31
C PHE A 373 3.63 -31.34 6.78
N VAL A 374 3.26 -32.43 6.09
CA VAL A 374 3.16 -32.47 4.62
C VAL A 374 4.50 -32.08 3.97
N ASN A 375 5.52 -32.88 4.29
CA ASN A 375 6.85 -32.87 3.69
C ASN A 375 7.30 -34.33 3.45
N LYS A 376 8.54 -34.52 2.99
CA LYS A 376 9.20 -35.83 2.80
C LYS A 376 10.25 -36.09 3.89
N LEU A 377 10.02 -35.56 5.10
CA LEU A 377 10.94 -35.70 6.24
C LEU A 377 10.92 -37.13 6.77
N SER A 378 12.09 -37.63 7.17
CA SER A 378 12.29 -38.99 7.67
C SER A 378 13.17 -39.02 8.92
N GLY A 379 13.25 -40.17 9.59
CA GLY A 379 14.01 -40.31 10.84
C GLY A 379 13.20 -39.92 12.07
N SER A 380 13.84 -39.94 13.25
CA SER A 380 13.18 -39.60 14.52
C SER A 380 13.21 -38.09 14.79
N ILE A 381 12.25 -37.62 15.59
CA ILE A 381 12.31 -36.28 16.18
C ILE A 381 13.52 -36.25 17.13
N PRO A 382 14.50 -35.33 16.95
CA PRO A 382 15.61 -35.19 17.88
C PRO A 382 15.11 -35.04 19.32
N ALA A 383 15.68 -35.81 20.25
CA ALA A 383 15.22 -35.88 21.64
C ALA A 383 15.30 -34.52 22.36
N GLU A 384 16.19 -33.65 21.89
CA GLU A 384 16.37 -32.28 22.37
C GLU A 384 15.19 -31.38 21.99
N ILE A 385 14.56 -31.62 20.83
CA ILE A 385 13.37 -30.89 20.36
C ILE A 385 12.13 -31.36 21.11
N GLY A 386 11.99 -32.68 21.31
CA GLY A 386 10.85 -33.25 22.04
C GLY A 386 10.71 -32.79 23.50
N LYS A 387 11.72 -32.11 24.05
CA LYS A 387 11.72 -31.53 25.41
C LYS A 387 11.37 -30.04 25.44
N MET A 388 11.18 -29.39 24.29
CA MET A 388 10.87 -27.97 24.22
C MET A 388 9.36 -27.72 24.39
N GLU A 389 8.98 -26.66 25.10
CA GLU A 389 7.58 -26.22 25.25
C GLU A 389 7.10 -25.48 23.98
N VAL A 390 6.86 -26.21 22.90
CA VAL A 390 6.48 -25.65 21.61
C VAL A 390 5.30 -26.42 21.05
N THR A 391 4.41 -25.70 20.38
CA THR A 391 3.33 -26.30 19.61
C THR A 391 3.90 -26.79 18.28
N TYR A 392 3.94 -28.10 18.12
CA TYR A 392 4.48 -28.74 16.92
C TYR A 392 3.37 -29.38 16.08
N GLY A 393 3.40 -29.11 14.78
CA GLY A 393 2.65 -29.84 13.77
C GLY A 393 3.64 -30.62 12.91
N LEU A 394 3.75 -31.94 13.15
CA LEU A 394 4.73 -32.80 12.51
C LEU A 394 4.03 -33.97 11.83
N ASN A 395 4.56 -34.36 10.67
CA ASN A 395 4.28 -35.65 10.04
C ASN A 395 5.61 -36.19 9.51
N LEU A 396 5.94 -37.43 9.86
CA LEU A 396 7.18 -38.11 9.45
C LEU A 396 6.80 -39.33 8.61
N ILE A 397 7.54 -39.59 7.53
CA ILE A 397 7.32 -40.71 6.60
C ILE A 397 8.30 -41.85 6.90
#